data_AF-A0A946NMC4-F1
#
_entry.id   AF-A0A946NMC4-F1
#
_cell.length_a   1.000
_cell.length_b   1.000
_cell.length_c   1.000
_cell.angle_alpha   90.00
_cell.angle_beta   90.00
_cell.angle_gamma   90.00
#
_symmetry.space_group_name_H-M   'P 1'
#
loop_
_entity.id
_entity.type
_entity.pdbx_description
1 polymer ?
#
loop_
_entity_poly.entity_id
_entity_poly.type
_entity_poly.pdbx_seq_one_letter_code
_entity_poly.pdbx_strand_id
1 'polypeptide(L)'
;MKSWTKPEIRKYLGPFLVMVGLVYTYHSHITGCPRHVIFAGWAMGPPVWFILEYGLLFDAEKENLKAFRHYQSLCRNLWLGFLAYLAAFYLGQWTA
;
A
#
# COMPACT_ATOMS: atom_id res chain seq x y z
N MET A 1 9.20 -12.77 26.33
CA MET A 1 9.03 -12.02 25.06
C MET A 1 7.58 -12.23 24.62
N LYS A 2 6.73 -11.18 24.60
CA LYS A 2 5.36 -11.32 24.07
C LYS A 2 5.46 -11.51 22.55
N SER A 3 5.16 -12.71 22.06
CA SER A 3 5.02 -12.95 20.64
C SER A 3 3.85 -12.12 20.12
N TRP A 4 4.10 -11.24 19.16
CA TRP A 4 3.04 -10.48 18.51
C TRP A 4 2.15 -11.46 17.74
N THR A 5 0.84 -11.21 17.77
CA THR A 5 -0.12 -11.99 16.98
C THR A 5 -0.11 -11.51 15.53
N LYS A 6 -0.37 -12.42 14.57
CA LYS A 6 -0.51 -12.08 13.13
C LYS A 6 -1.36 -10.82 12.85
N PRO A 7 -2.53 -10.62 13.48
CA PRO A 7 -3.32 -9.41 13.29
C PRO A 7 -2.66 -8.13 13.82
N GLU A 8 -1.90 -8.20 14.92
CA GLU A 8 -1.14 -7.05 15.42
C GLU A 8 -0.03 -6.68 14.43
N ILE A 9 0.72 -7.66 13.93
CA ILE A 9 1.77 -7.43 12.92
C ILE A 9 1.17 -6.73 11.70
N ARG A 10 0.04 -7.24 11.17
CA ARG A 10 -0.64 -6.65 10.01
C ARG A 10 -1.03 -5.19 10.26
N LYS A 11 -1.58 -4.87 11.43
CA LYS A 11 -2.04 -3.53 11.80
C LYS A 11 -0.94 -2.48 11.70
N TYR A 12 0.31 -2.84 12.00
CA TYR A 12 1.44 -1.91 11.97
C TYR A 12 2.25 -2.00 10.67
N LEU A 13 2.36 -3.18 10.08
CA LEU A 13 3.20 -3.43 8.91
C LEU A 13 2.66 -2.71 7.66
N GLY A 14 1.34 -2.67 7.47
CA GLY A 14 0.71 -1.95 6.35
C GLY A 14 1.04 -0.44 6.36
N PRO A 15 0.71 0.31 7.43
CA PRO A 15 1.06 1.72 7.54
C PRO A 15 2.57 1.98 7.46
N PHE A 16 3.38 1.10 8.05
CA PHE A 16 4.83 1.20 7.98
C PHE A 16 5.34 1.13 6.54
N LEU A 17 4.86 0.16 5.75
CA LEU A 17 5.22 0.02 4.34
C LEU A 17 4.79 1.24 3.51
N VAL A 18 3.61 1.81 3.79
CA VAL A 18 3.16 3.04 3.14
C VAL A 18 4.08 4.20 3.47
N MET A 19 4.46 4.38 4.73
CA MET A 19 5.39 5.43 5.14
C MET A 19 6.77 5.28 4.47
N VAL A 20 7.32 4.06 4.45
CA VAL A 20 8.57 3.76 3.75
C VAL A 20 8.45 4.07 2.26
N GLY A 21 7.35 3.67 1.62
CA GLY A 21 7.07 3.96 0.22
C GLY A 21 6.99 5.47 -0.06
N LEU A 22 6.39 6.25 0.83
CA LEU A 22 6.31 7.71 0.70
C LEU A 22 7.67 8.38 0.85
N VAL A 23 8.47 7.98 1.84
CA VAL A 23 9.83 8.49 2.01
C VAL A 23 10.70 8.14 0.80
N TYR A 24 10.62 6.90 0.32
CA TYR A 24 11.32 6.47 -0.88
C TYR A 24 10.88 7.27 -2.11
N THR A 25 9.58 7.54 -2.26
CA THR A 25 9.04 8.35 -3.35
C THR A 25 9.57 9.78 -3.30
N TYR A 26 9.57 10.40 -2.12
CA TYR A 26 10.11 11.74 -1.92
C TYR A 26 11.60 11.80 -2.27
N HIS A 27 12.39 10.85 -1.77
CA HIS A 27 13.81 10.76 -2.09
C HIS A 27 14.04 10.56 -3.60
N SER A 28 13.25 9.67 -4.23
CA SER A 28 13.31 9.39 -5.66
C SER A 28 13.00 10.61 -6.52
N HIS A 29 12.08 11.49 -6.08
CA HIS A 29 11.83 12.77 -6.75
C HIS A 29 13.03 13.71 -6.69
N ILE A 30 13.74 13.74 -5.56
CA ILE A 30 14.94 14.58 -5.39
C ILE A 30 16.10 14.05 -6.26
N THR A 31 16.25 12.73 -6.37
CA THR A 31 17.34 12.11 -7.14
C THR A 31 17.07 12.02 -8.65
N GLY A 32 15.94 12.55 -9.14
CA GLY A 32 15.61 12.56 -10.56
C GLY A 32 15.14 11.21 -11.12
N CYS A 33 14.62 10.31 -10.27
CA CYS A 33 14.06 9.04 -10.71
C CYS A 33 12.88 9.27 -11.67
N PRO A 34 12.77 8.51 -12.79
CA PRO A 34 11.66 8.66 -13.71
C PRO A 34 10.31 8.39 -13.03
N ARG A 35 9.36 9.32 -13.20
CA ARG A 35 8.04 9.29 -12.56
C ARG A 35 7.25 7.99 -12.86
N HIS A 36 7.44 7.41 -14.03
CA HIS A 36 6.80 6.14 -14.42
C HIS A 36 7.29 4.94 -13.59
N VAL A 37 8.54 4.95 -13.12
CA VAL A 37 9.09 3.92 -12.24
C VAL A 37 8.45 4.00 -10.85
N ILE A 38 8.33 5.22 -10.33
CA ILE A 38 7.64 5.48 -9.06
C ILE A 38 6.17 5.04 -9.15
N PHE A 39 5.49 5.40 -10.23
CA PHE A 39 4.11 4.99 -10.48
C PHE A 39 3.96 3.46 -10.56
N ALA A 40 4.84 2.77 -11.31
CA ALA A 40 4.83 1.31 -11.41
C ALA A 40 5.04 0.64 -10.04
N GLY A 41 5.92 1.19 -9.20
CA GLY A 41 6.13 0.72 -7.83
C GLY A 41 4.86 0.81 -6.99
N TRP A 42 4.16 1.95 -7.02
CA TRP A 42 2.88 2.11 -6.32
C TRP A 42 1.73 1.32 -6.95
N ALA A 43 1.79 1.00 -8.24
CA ALA A 43 0.80 0.18 -8.92
C ALA A 43 0.94 -1.30 -8.56
N MET A 44 2.16 -1.81 -8.35
CA MET A 44 2.38 -3.22 -8.02
C MET A 44 2.48 -3.52 -6.52
N GLY A 45 3.00 -2.58 -5.72
CA GLY A 45 3.25 -2.80 -4.29
C GLY A 45 2.01 -3.21 -3.51
N PRO A 46 0.91 -2.42 -3.54
CA PRO A 46 -0.29 -2.73 -2.78
C PRO A 46 -1.02 -4.01 -3.22
N PRO A 47 -1.14 -4.36 -4.53
CA PRO A 47 -1.62 -5.68 -4.95
C PRO A 47 -0.79 -6.85 -4.39
N VAL A 48 0.54 -6.77 -4.45
CA VAL A 48 1.44 -7.78 -3.87
C VAL A 48 1.24 -7.87 -2.36
N TRP A 49 1.12 -6.73 -1.69
CA TRP A 49 0.87 -6.66 -0.26
C TRP A 49 -0.45 -7.35 0.13
N PHE A 50 -1.55 -7.13 -0.60
CA PHE A 50 -2.84 -7.77 -0.32
C PHE A 50 -2.78 -9.31 -0.42
N ILE A 51 -1.98 -9.83 -1.36
CA ILE A 51 -1.77 -11.27 -1.52
C ILE A 51 -0.98 -11.82 -0.32
N LEU A 52 0.11 -11.16 0.07
CA LEU A 52 0.91 -11.55 1.24
C LEU A 52 0.09 -11.46 2.53
N GLU A 53 -0.72 -10.43 2.67
CA GLU A 53 -1.59 -10.22 3.82
C GLU A 53 -2.60 -11.35 3.97
N TYR A 54 -3.23 -11.79 2.87
CA TYR A 54 -4.15 -12.93 2.87
C TYR A 54 -3.44 -14.27 3.08
N GLY A 55 -2.28 -14.49 2.45
CA GLY A 55 -1.58 -15.79 2.52
C GLY A 55 -0.80 -16.02 3.81
N LEU A 56 -0.22 -14.97 4.41
CA LEU A 56 0.71 -15.10 5.54
C LEU A 56 0.16 -14.55 6.85
N LEU A 57 -0.62 -13.47 6.79
CA LEU A 57 -1.04 -12.71 7.98
C LEU A 57 -2.51 -12.89 8.35
N PHE A 58 -3.34 -13.45 7.47
CA PHE A 58 -4.71 -13.82 7.79
C PHE A 58 -4.73 -15.04 8.71
N ASP A 59 -5.52 -14.96 9.78
CA ASP A 59 -5.71 -16.04 10.74
C ASP A 59 -7.19 -16.38 10.83
N ALA A 60 -7.60 -17.45 10.12
CA ALA A 60 -9.00 -17.87 10.04
C ALA A 60 -9.57 -18.33 11.40
N GLU A 61 -8.72 -18.70 12.36
CA GLU A 61 -9.17 -19.11 13.70
C GLU A 61 -9.46 -17.92 14.61
N LYS A 62 -8.84 -16.76 14.35
CA LYS A 62 -8.94 -15.57 15.19
C LYS A 62 -9.72 -14.43 14.55
N GLU A 63 -9.91 -14.45 13.23
CA GLU A 63 -10.47 -13.34 12.49
C GLU A 63 -11.66 -13.72 11.62
N ASN A 64 -12.64 -12.81 11.57
CA ASN A 64 -13.77 -12.95 10.67
C ASN A 64 -13.36 -12.57 9.25
N LEU A 65 -13.47 -13.53 8.32
CA LEU A 65 -13.18 -13.33 6.90
C LEU A 65 -13.97 -12.16 6.28
N LYS A 66 -15.19 -11.88 6.76
CA LYS A 66 -15.99 -10.73 6.30
C LYS A 66 -15.36 -9.40 6.71
N ALA A 67 -14.86 -9.31 7.94
CA ALA A 67 -14.17 -8.11 8.43
C ALA A 67 -12.84 -7.89 7.69
N PHE A 68 -12.08 -8.97 7.48
CA PHE A 68 -10.85 -8.94 6.71
C PHE A 68 -11.07 -8.45 5.27
N ARG A 69 -12.07 -9.00 4.58
CA ARG A 69 -12.41 -8.61 3.20
C ARG A 69 -12.91 -7.17 3.11
N HIS A 70 -13.64 -6.70 4.13
CA HIS A 70 -14.05 -5.30 4.22
C HIS A 70 -12.82 -4.38 4.35
N TYR A 71 -11.88 -4.73 5.21
CA TYR A 71 -10.62 -3.98 5.37
C TYR A 71 -9.81 -3.93 4.07
N GLN A 72 -9.61 -5.09 3.41
CA GLN A 72 -8.92 -5.12 2.13
C GLN A 72 -9.63 -4.30 1.04
N SER A 73 -10.97 -4.32 1.00
CA SER A 73 -11.72 -3.49 0.05
C SER A 73 -11.54 -1.99 0.33
N LEU A 74 -11.50 -1.59 1.60
CA LEU A 74 -11.25 -0.19 2.00
C LEU A 74 -9.85 0.25 1.56
N CYS A 75 -8.83 -0.56 1.87
CA CYS A 75 -7.45 -0.30 1.47
C CYS A 75 -7.30 -0.24 -0.05
N ARG A 76 -7.93 -1.16 -0.79
CA ARG A 76 -7.93 -1.15 -2.26
C ARG A 76 -8.55 0.12 -2.82
N ASN A 77 -9.69 0.56 -2.28
CA ASN A 77 -10.35 1.78 -2.76
C ASN A 77 -9.48 3.03 -2.50
N LEU A 78 -8.85 3.11 -1.32
CA LEU A 78 -7.95 4.20 -0.98
C LEU A 78 -6.69 4.20 -1.87
N TRP A 79 -6.14 3.01 -2.14
CA TRP A 79 -5.04 2.82 -3.08
C TRP A 79 -5.40 3.23 -4.51
N LEU A 80 -6.57 2.85 -5.01
CA LEU A 80 -7.04 3.28 -6.34
C LEU A 80 -7.18 4.80 -6.42
N GLY A 81 -7.71 5.44 -5.37
CA GLY A 81 -7.76 6.90 -5.30
C GLY A 81 -6.36 7.54 -5.31
N PHE A 82 -5.42 6.96 -4.57
CA PHE A 82 -4.03 7.39 -4.58
C PHE A 82 -3.34 7.21 -5.93
N LEU A 83 -3.57 6.09 -6.62
CA LEU A 83 -3.08 5.88 -7.98
C LEU A 83 -3.68 6.86 -8.98
N ALA A 84 -4.97 7.14 -8.89
CA ALA A 84 -5.62 8.13 -9.72
C ALA A 84 -5.00 9.53 -9.50
N TYR A 85 -4.74 9.89 -8.24
CA TYR A 85 -4.02 11.11 -7.89
C TYR A 85 -2.61 11.14 -8.49
N LEU A 86 -1.81 10.06 -8.34
CA LEU A 86 -0.47 9.99 -8.91
C LEU A 86 -0.48 10.06 -10.45
N ALA A 87 -1.42 9.37 -11.09
CA ALA A 87 -1.58 9.41 -12.54
C ALA A 87 -1.91 10.84 -13.01
N ALA A 88 -2.86 11.50 -12.35
CA ALA A 88 -3.19 12.89 -12.62
C ALA A 88 -1.99 13.82 -12.38
N PHE A 89 -1.24 13.64 -11.30
CA PHE A 89 -0.08 14.48 -10.96
C PHE A 89 1.11 14.29 -11.91
N TYR A 90 1.38 13.06 -12.37
CA TYR A 90 2.51 12.79 -13.27
C TYR A 90 2.21 12.96 -14.75
N LEU A 91 0.97 12.67 -15.18
CA LEU A 91 0.57 12.70 -16.60
C LEU A 91 -0.25 13.92 -16.96
N GLY A 92 -0.85 14.60 -15.99
CA GLY A 92 -1.62 15.81 -16.23
C GLY A 92 -0.70 16.92 -16.71
N GLN A 93 -0.98 17.45 -17.90
CA GLN A 93 -0.40 18.68 -18.40
C GLN A 93 -1.10 19.86 -17.71
N TRP A 94 -0.93 19.97 -16.40
CA TRP A 94 -1.44 21.10 -15.64
C TRP A 94 -0.61 22.33 -16.04
N THR A 95 -1.08 23.06 -17.03
CA THR A 95 -0.58 24.39 -17.34
C THR A 95 -0.84 25.26 -16.12
N ALA A 96 0.24 25.70 -15.47
CA ALA A 96 0.19 26.74 -14.45
C ALA A 96 -0.16 28.09 -15.07
#